data_AF-A0A951P531-F1
#
_entry.id   AF-A0A951P531-F1
#
_cell.length_a   1.000
_cell.length_b   1.000
_cell.length_c   1.000
_cell.angle_alpha   90.00
_cell.angle_beta   90.00
_cell.angle_gamma   90.00
#
_symmetry.space_group_name_H-M   'P 1'
#
loop_
_entity.id
_entity.type
_entity.pdbx_description
1 polymer ?
#
loop_
_entity_poly.entity_id
_entity_poly.type
_entity_poly.pdbx_seq_one_letter_code
_entity_poly.pdbx_strand_id
1 'polypeptide(L)'
;MQITIDLPDDIAHQLRSENASRRILELLAADYYRQGRISAGEVRRMLNFSSRWETYDFLKREKAYLSYGEDELDQDTKAIRNVMTLE
;
A
#
# COMPACT_ATOMS: atom_id res chain seq x y z
N MET A 1 -17.13 -8.34 -0.82
CA MET A 1 -17.36 -8.36 0.64
C MET A 1 -17.72 -6.94 1.06
N GLN A 2 -18.70 -6.77 1.95
CA GLN A 2 -19.08 -5.47 2.50
C GLN A 2 -18.67 -5.44 3.99
N ILE A 3 -17.98 -4.38 4.40
CA ILE A 3 -17.59 -4.13 5.80
C ILE A 3 -18.33 -2.86 6.23
N THR A 4 -19.02 -2.92 7.36
CA THR A 4 -19.66 -1.77 8.01
C THR A 4 -18.84 -1.38 9.23
N ILE A 5 -18.59 -0.08 9.42
CA ILE A 5 -17.85 0.46 10.56
C ILE A 5 -18.77 1.43 11.28
N ASP A 6 -19.05 1.13 12.55
CA ASP A 6 -19.79 2.03 13.42
C ASP A 6 -18.83 3.08 14.01
N LEU A 7 -19.20 4.34 13.88
CA LEU A 7 -18.43 5.48 14.38
C LEU A 7 -19.25 6.26 15.41
N PRO A 8 -18.61 6.84 16.44
CA PRO A 8 -19.25 7.83 17.29
C PRO A 8 -19.78 9.02 16.45
N ASP A 9 -20.96 9.53 16.78
CA ASP A 9 -21.65 10.57 15.99
C ASP A 9 -20.78 11.84 15.83
N ASP A 10 -20.09 12.25 16.88
CA ASP A 10 -19.20 13.41 16.90
C ASP A 10 -18.03 13.27 15.90
N ILE A 11 -17.52 12.05 15.72
CA ILE A 11 -16.47 11.74 14.75
C ILE A 11 -17.06 11.59 13.34
N ALA A 12 -18.23 10.97 13.22
CA ALA A 12 -18.93 10.82 11.94
C ALA A 12 -19.22 12.19 11.31
N HIS A 13 -19.57 13.19 12.11
CA HIS A 13 -19.75 14.58 11.66
C HIS A 13 -18.48 15.20 11.05
N GLN A 14 -17.30 14.87 11.58
CA GLN A 14 -16.02 15.36 11.04
C GLN A 14 -15.64 14.66 9.73
N LEU A 15 -16.13 13.44 9.52
CA LEU A 15 -15.88 12.61 8.34
C LEU A 15 -16.89 12.82 7.21
N ARG A 16 -17.90 13.69 7.36
CA ARG A 16 -18.90 14.01 6.32
C ARG A 16 -18.26 14.74 5.13
N SER A 17 -17.49 14.00 4.34
CA SER A 17 -17.08 14.38 3.00
C SER A 17 -17.69 13.40 2.01
N GLU A 18 -17.98 13.86 0.79
CA GLU A 18 -18.56 13.03 -0.27
C GLU A 18 -17.70 11.80 -0.63
N ASN A 19 -16.44 11.76 -0.18
CA ASN A 19 -15.45 10.73 -0.52
C ASN A 19 -14.89 9.96 0.69
N ALA A 20 -15.55 10.00 1.85
CA ALA A 20 -15.05 9.39 3.08
C ALA A 20 -14.75 7.88 2.91
N SER A 21 -15.69 7.12 2.35
CA SER A 21 -15.52 5.67 2.11
C SER A 21 -14.33 5.38 1.19
N ARG A 22 -14.16 6.19 0.14
CA ARG A 22 -13.02 6.07 -0.78
C ARG A 22 -11.71 6.36 -0.06
N ARG A 23 -11.66 7.43 0.74
CA ARG A 23 -10.46 7.81 1.49
C ARG A 23 -10.06 6.76 2.53
N ILE A 24 -11.04 6.16 3.21
CA ILE A 24 -10.78 5.07 4.17
C ILE A 24 -10.18 3.86 3.45
N LEU A 25 -10.73 3.47 2.29
CA LEU A 25 -10.21 2.37 1.49
C LEU A 25 -8.77 2.63 1.01
N GLU A 26 -8.49 3.86 0.58
CA GLU A 26 -7.15 4.31 0.21
C GLU A 26 -6.16 4.20 1.38
N LEU A 27 -6.52 4.73 2.54
CA LEU A 27 -5.68 4.65 3.74
C LEU A 27 -5.39 3.20 4.15
N LEU A 28 -6.40 2.32 4.06
CA LEU A 28 -6.24 0.89 4.34
C LEU A 28 -5.28 0.22 3.35
N ALA A 29 -5.45 0.49 2.05
CA ALA A 29 -4.59 -0.07 1.01
C ALA A 29 -3.13 0.41 1.17
N ALA A 30 -2.93 1.69 1.44
CA ALA A 30 -1.61 2.28 1.68
C ALA A 30 -0.92 1.67 2.90
N ASP A 31 -1.66 1.47 4.00
CA ASP A 31 -1.13 0.87 5.23
C ASP A 31 -0.72 -0.58 5.06
N TYR A 32 -1.58 -1.41 4.45
CA TYR A 32 -1.28 -2.82 4.21
C TYR A 32 -0.12 -2.99 3.22
N TYR A 33 0.00 -2.11 2.24
CA TYR A 33 1.15 -2.09 1.34
C TYR A 33 2.44 -1.72 2.08
N ARG A 34 2.42 -0.69 2.93
CA ARG A 34 3.56 -0.26 3.74
C ARG A 34 4.08 -1.38 4.65
N GLN A 35 3.17 -2.20 5.16
CA GLN A 35 3.48 -3.39 5.97
C GLN A 35 3.92 -4.62 5.13
N GLY A 36 3.99 -4.51 3.81
CA GLY A 36 4.33 -5.63 2.92
C GLY A 36 3.26 -6.74 2.86
N ARG A 37 2.04 -6.49 3.36
CA ARG A 37 0.97 -7.49 3.44
C ARG A 37 0.22 -7.68 2.13
N ILE A 38 0.22 -6.66 1.28
CA ILE A 38 -0.33 -6.71 -0.08
C ILE A 38 0.66 -6.12 -1.07
N SER A 39 0.66 -6.66 -2.27
CA SER A 39 1.45 -6.19 -3.40
C SER A 39 0.85 -4.93 -4.05
N ALA A 40 1.66 -4.20 -4.82
CA ALA A 40 1.15 -3.09 -5.64
C ALA A 40 0.06 -3.55 -6.64
N GLY A 41 0.10 -4.80 -7.09
CA GLY A 41 -0.95 -5.37 -7.95
C GLY A 41 -2.29 -5.52 -7.23
N GLU A 42 -2.27 -5.88 -5.94
CA GLU A 42 -3.46 -5.95 -5.10
C GLU A 42 -3.99 -4.57 -4.74
N VAL A 43 -3.11 -3.59 -4.47
CA VAL A 43 -3.51 -2.18 -4.29
C VAL A 43 -4.25 -1.67 -5.53
N ARG A 44 -3.69 -1.92 -6.73
CA ARG A 44 -4.32 -1.54 -8.00
C ARG A 44 -5.73 -2.12 -8.13
N ARG A 45 -5.90 -3.41 -7.81
CA ARG A 45 -7.19 -4.09 -7.87
C ARG A 45 -8.17 -3.54 -6.83
N MET A 46 -7.71 -3.33 -5.59
CA MET A 46 -8.50 -2.83 -4.48
C MET A 46 -9.03 -1.41 -4.73
N LEU A 47 -8.22 -0.55 -5.35
CA LEU A 47 -8.57 0.84 -5.63
C LEU A 47 -9.07 1.06 -7.07
N ASN A 48 -9.17 0.00 -7.86
CA ASN A 48 -9.60 0.02 -9.25
C ASN A 48 -8.81 1.00 -10.13
N PHE A 49 -7.48 1.04 -9.96
CA PHE A 49 -6.61 1.87 -10.79
C PHE A 49 -6.38 1.27 -12.18
N SER A 50 -6.37 2.15 -13.17
CA SER A 50 -6.29 1.79 -14.59
C SER A 50 -4.92 1.24 -14.95
N SER A 51 -3.86 1.70 -14.26
CA SER A 51 -2.48 1.34 -14.57
C SER A 51 -1.61 1.09 -13.34
N ARG A 52 -0.46 0.44 -13.55
CA ARG A 52 0.57 0.34 -12.51
C ARG A 52 1.13 1.72 -12.13
N TRP A 53 1.22 2.65 -13.08
CA TRP A 53 1.73 4.00 -12.83
C TRP A 53 0.85 4.78 -11.86
N GLU A 54 -0.47 4.79 -12.10
CA GLU A 54 -1.46 5.40 -11.20
C GLU A 54 -1.37 4.83 -9.78
N THR A 55 -1.08 3.54 -9.67
CA THR A 55 -0.88 2.88 -8.37
C THR A 55 0.37 3.39 -7.66
N TYR A 56 1.49 3.51 -8.37
CA TYR A 56 2.73 4.03 -7.77
C TYR A 56 2.63 5.52 -7.42
N ASP A 57 1.94 6.32 -8.24
CA ASP A 57 1.68 7.73 -7.93
C ASP A 57 0.83 7.87 -6.66
N PHE A 58 -0.19 7.02 -6.50
CA PHE A 58 -0.97 6.91 -5.28
C PHE A 58 -0.10 6.54 -4.07
N LEU A 59 0.66 5.44 -4.16
CA LEU A 59 1.50 4.96 -3.05
C LEU A 59 2.53 6.00 -2.62
N LYS A 60 3.13 6.71 -3.59
CA LYS A 60 4.06 7.81 -3.34
C LYS A 60 3.38 8.97 -2.61
N ARG A 61 2.18 9.37 -3.04
CA ARG A 61 1.40 10.43 -2.39
C ARG A 61 1.04 10.09 -0.95
N GLU A 62 0.69 8.85 -0.68
CA GLU A 62 0.37 8.36 0.68
C GLU A 62 1.62 7.99 1.51
N LYS A 63 2.83 8.24 0.99
CA LYS A 63 4.11 7.87 1.63
C LYS A 63 4.14 6.40 2.07
N ALA A 64 3.50 5.54 1.28
CA ALA A 64 3.45 4.10 1.48
C ALA A 64 4.65 3.45 0.79
N TYR A 65 5.81 3.59 1.41
CA TYR A 65 7.03 2.92 0.97
C TYR A 65 7.10 1.54 1.61
N LEU A 66 7.50 0.52 0.84
CA LEU A 66 7.90 -0.75 1.43
C LEU A 66 9.06 -0.46 2.37
N SER A 67 9.02 -1.05 3.57
CA SER A 67 10.11 -0.97 4.53
C SER A 67 11.29 -1.81 4.04
N TYR A 68 12.00 -1.30 3.05
CA TYR A 68 13.22 -1.92 2.53
C TYR A 68 14.40 -1.47 3.38
N GLY A 69 14.85 -2.36 4.25
CA GLY A 69 15.93 -2.10 5.20
C GLY A 69 17.31 -2.42 4.62
N GLU A 70 18.36 -1.98 5.33
CA GLU A 70 19.75 -2.32 4.96
C GLU A 70 19.99 -3.84 4.98
N ASP A 71 19.34 -4.57 5.89
CA ASP A 71 19.45 -6.03 5.97
C ASP A 71 18.89 -6.73 4.72
N GLU A 72 17.75 -6.26 4.20
CA GLU A 72 17.17 -6.79 2.95
C GLU A 72 18.06 -6.45 1.75
N LEU A 73 18.63 -5.24 1.72
CA LEU A 73 19.59 -4.85 0.68
C LEU A 73 20.85 -5.72 0.68
N ASP A 74 21.40 -6.03 1.85
CA ASP A 74 22.57 -6.90 1.97
C ASP A 74 22.24 -8.35 1.56
N GLN A 75 21.05 -8.85 1.92
CA GLN A 75 20.56 -10.16 1.47
C GLN A 75 20.44 -10.23 -0.05
N ASP A 76 19.82 -9.23 -0.68
CA ASP A 76 19.69 -9.17 -2.14
C ASP A 76 21.05 -9.08 -2.83
N THR A 77 21.97 -8.28 -2.28
CA THR A 77 23.34 -8.15 -2.81
C THR A 77 24.09 -9.49 -2.74
N LYS A 78 23.94 -10.22 -1.63
CA LYS A 78 24.50 -11.57 -1.48
C LYS A 78 23.88 -12.55 -2.46
N ALA A 79 22.56 -12.53 -2.62
CA ALA A 79 21.85 -13.39 -3.57
C ALA A 79 22.33 -13.15 -5.01
N ILE A 80 22.44 -11.89 -5.42
CA ILE A 80 22.97 -11.50 -6.74
C ILE A 80 24.41 -12.00 -6.92
N ARG A 81 25.29 -11.78 -5.93
CA ARG A 81 26.69 -12.24 -6.00
C ARG A 81 26.78 -13.75 -6.17
N ASN A 82 25.99 -14.51 -5.41
CA ASN A 82 25.97 -15.97 -5.48
C ASN A 82 25.58 -16.47 -6.89
N VAL A 83 24.58 -15.84 -7.52
CA VAL A 83 24.18 -16.15 -8.90
C VAL A 83 25.31 -15.82 -9.88
N MET A 84 26.00 -14.69 -9.70
CA MET A 84 27.10 -14.28 -10.58
C MET A 84 28.37 -15.11 -10.45
N THR A 85 28.63 -15.73 -9.30
CA THR A 85 29.80 -16.60 -9.08
C THR A 85 29.58 -18.06 -9.51
N LEU A 86 28.39 -18.41 -9.98
CA LEU A 86 28.06 -19.75 -10.50
C LEU A 86 28.36 -19.92 -12.01
N GLU A 87 28.99 -18.94 -12.65
CA GLU A 87 29.63 -19.04 -13.98
C GLU A 87 31.15 -19.15 -13.87
#